data_AF-A0AAJ2E016-F1
#
_entry.id   AF-A0AAJ2E016-F1
#
_cell.length_a   1.000
_cell.length_b   1.000
_cell.length_c   1.000
_cell.angle_alpha   90.00
_cell.angle_beta   90.00
_cell.angle_gamma   90.00
#
_symmetry.space_group_name_H-M   'P 1'
#
loop_
_entity.id
_entity.type
_entity.pdbx_description
1 polymer ?
#
loop_
_entity_poly.entity_id
_entity_poly.type
_entity_poly.pdbx_seq_one_letter_code
_entity_poly.pdbx_strand_id
1 'polypeptide(L)'
;MNQARKDIGILVYVDNVPSNIEEFSWLYKSIIHTGLFDRSTLIVACHPEATSKLPRDSNIVVIPSVPYSQKNSEWSDYGYINSVANLCDKAVLDVCRQFDYILKTDCDTFVTPALSKFHPAGICFGFGAYAYEASVRQKLNECSARWGFPHSGLHNIGASVLGPSTMVCDFLPAQMDCCIRLLDEEFKDFRGEWPGWCRNVITMYAGELALRRTYPQRCSIGLLDHFPYASLTLGSDVLHIHAWQTDEYWSKLKYREGAYDHIALQDIDRSTLGGYCHWLAASDIEQVRAEANQALSTHA
;
A
#
# COMPACT_ATOMS: atom_id res chain seq x y z
N MET A 1 15.39 10.65 28.10
CA MET A 1 14.28 11.14 27.25
C MET A 1 13.32 9.99 27.07
N ASN A 2 12.06 10.12 27.53
CA ASN A 2 11.02 9.15 27.19
C ASN A 2 10.81 9.25 25.68
N GLN A 3 11.18 8.22 24.94
CA GLN A 3 10.84 8.13 23.52
C GLN A 3 9.32 8.18 23.44
N ALA A 4 8.78 9.15 22.70
CA ALA A 4 7.33 9.28 22.53
C ALA A 4 6.78 7.95 21.98
N ARG A 5 5.64 7.51 22.52
CA ARG A 5 4.98 6.29 22.05
C ARG A 5 4.63 6.48 20.57
N LYS A 6 5.10 5.56 19.74
CA LYS A 6 4.70 5.45 18.34
C LYS A 6 3.27 4.93 18.26
N ASP A 7 2.42 5.64 17.53
CA ASP A 7 0.99 5.37 17.46
C ASP A 7 0.56 4.71 16.14
N ILE A 8 1.38 4.78 15.08
CA ILE A 8 1.08 4.18 13.77
C ILE A 8 2.05 3.05 13.39
N GLY A 9 1.51 1.91 12.98
CA GLY A 9 2.26 0.86 12.29
C GLY A 9 2.07 0.97 10.78
N ILE A 10 3.15 1.01 10.02
CA ILE A 10 3.11 0.94 8.55
C ILE A 10 3.39 -0.51 8.17
N LEU A 11 2.39 -1.21 7.66
CA LEU A 11 2.42 -2.63 7.38
C LEU A 11 2.63 -2.87 5.88
N VAL A 12 3.68 -3.63 5.54
CA VAL A 12 4.02 -3.94 4.15
C VAL A 12 4.57 -5.36 4.01
N TYR A 13 4.38 -5.96 2.83
CA TYR A 13 5.01 -7.21 2.45
C TYR A 13 6.16 -6.95 1.48
N VAL A 14 7.32 -7.56 1.74
CA VAL A 14 8.50 -7.48 0.86
C VAL A 14 8.89 -8.86 0.36
N ASP A 15 8.99 -9.01 -0.95
CA ASP A 15 9.42 -10.23 -1.62
C ASP A 15 10.92 -10.21 -1.97
N ASN A 16 11.50 -11.37 -2.30
CA ASN A 16 12.88 -11.49 -2.76
C ASN A 16 13.05 -11.19 -4.27
N VAL A 17 12.46 -10.08 -4.72
CA VAL A 17 12.53 -9.61 -6.10
C VAL A 17 13.23 -8.24 -6.13
N PRO A 18 14.26 -8.03 -6.98
CA PRO A 18 15.02 -6.78 -6.99
C PRO A 18 14.17 -5.51 -7.12
N SER A 19 13.16 -5.53 -8.00
CA SER A 19 12.23 -4.42 -8.18
C SER A 19 11.40 -4.12 -6.92
N ASN A 20 11.06 -5.14 -6.13
CA ASN A 20 10.29 -4.97 -4.91
C ASN A 20 11.15 -4.43 -3.75
N ILE A 21 12.43 -4.78 -3.71
CA ILE A 21 13.41 -4.19 -2.79
C ILE A 21 13.66 -2.71 -3.13
N GLU A 22 13.78 -2.39 -4.42
CA GLU A 22 13.86 -1.02 -4.91
C GLU A 22 12.62 -0.22 -4.51
N GLU A 23 11.42 -0.75 -4.77
CA GLU A 23 10.15 -0.14 -4.39
C GLU A 23 10.08 0.10 -2.87
N PHE A 24 10.45 -0.90 -2.06
CA PHE A 24 10.50 -0.74 -0.61
C PHE A 24 11.41 0.42 -0.20
N SER A 25 12.51 0.66 -0.92
CA SER A 25 13.38 1.81 -0.66
C SER A 25 12.69 3.14 -0.89
N TRP A 26 11.72 3.23 -1.81
CA TRP A 26 10.92 4.43 -2.04
C TRP A 26 10.00 4.73 -0.87
N LEU A 27 9.28 3.72 -0.39
CA LEU A 27 8.45 3.82 0.81
C LEU A 27 9.32 4.22 2.01
N TYR A 28 10.44 3.53 2.25
CA TYR A 28 11.35 3.84 3.35
C TYR A 28 11.91 5.27 3.28
N LYS A 29 12.39 5.71 2.11
CA LYS A 29 12.87 7.09 1.89
C LYS A 29 11.75 8.12 2.16
N SER A 30 10.52 7.85 1.72
CA SER A 30 9.40 8.76 1.97
C SER A 30 9.05 8.89 3.45
N ILE A 31 9.17 7.82 4.24
CA ILE A 31 8.93 7.86 5.70
C ILE A 31 10.01 8.70 6.39
N ILE A 32 11.28 8.60 5.96
CA ILE A 32 12.37 9.44 6.48
C ILE A 32 12.12 10.90 6.13
N HIS A 33 11.88 11.17 4.84
CA HIS A 33 11.70 12.53 4.33
C HIS A 33 10.60 13.30 5.05
N THR A 34 9.51 12.60 5.41
CA THR A 34 8.35 13.18 6.08
C THR A 34 8.50 13.29 7.60
N GLY A 35 9.58 12.77 8.18
CA GLY A 35 9.76 12.68 9.64
C GLY A 35 8.79 11.71 10.31
N LEU A 36 8.09 10.86 9.56
CA LEU A 36 6.99 10.04 10.07
C LEU A 36 7.46 8.99 11.10
N PHE A 37 8.75 8.62 11.09
CA PHE A 37 9.33 7.73 12.09
C PHE A 37 9.26 8.24 13.54
N ASP A 38 9.04 9.53 13.75
CA ASP A 38 8.80 10.09 15.09
C ASP A 38 7.58 9.47 15.77
N ARG A 39 6.63 8.98 14.98
CA ARG A 39 5.40 8.35 15.47
C ARG A 39 5.08 7.00 14.83
N SER A 40 5.86 6.58 13.81
CA SER A 40 5.62 5.33 13.10
C SER A 40 6.68 4.25 13.32
N THR A 41 6.26 2.99 13.23
CA THR A 41 7.15 1.84 13.04
C THR A 41 6.77 1.14 11.74
N LEU A 42 7.76 0.76 10.94
CA LEU A 42 7.56 -0.02 9.71
C LEU A 42 7.58 -1.51 10.05
N ILE A 43 6.45 -2.19 9.85
CA ILE A 43 6.24 -3.62 10.10
C ILE A 43 6.33 -4.34 8.77
N VAL A 44 7.36 -5.17 8.59
CA VAL A 44 7.69 -5.77 7.30
C VAL A 44 7.57 -7.29 7.38
N ALA A 45 6.51 -7.84 6.78
CA ALA A 45 6.47 -9.27 6.47
C ALA A 45 7.41 -9.51 5.28
N CYS A 46 8.55 -10.15 5.50
CA CYS A 46 9.64 -10.18 4.51
C CYS A 46 9.97 -11.60 4.09
N HIS A 47 10.14 -11.84 2.80
CA HIS A 47 10.71 -13.09 2.30
C HIS A 47 12.02 -13.40 3.06
N PRO A 48 12.23 -14.62 3.60
CA PRO A 48 13.37 -14.92 4.46
C PRO A 48 14.73 -14.53 3.85
N GLU A 49 14.92 -14.80 2.56
CA GLU A 49 16.14 -14.46 1.80
C GLU A 49 16.32 -12.96 1.49
N ALA A 50 15.29 -12.13 1.68
CA ALA A 50 15.33 -10.69 1.48
C ALA A 50 15.61 -9.91 2.78
N THR A 51 15.50 -10.56 3.94
CA THR A 51 15.64 -9.90 5.26
C THR A 51 16.97 -9.14 5.42
N SER A 52 18.07 -9.69 4.90
CA SER A 52 19.40 -9.08 4.94
C SER A 52 19.59 -7.91 3.96
N LYS A 53 18.69 -7.75 2.99
CA LYS A 53 18.68 -6.68 1.99
C LYS A 53 17.94 -5.43 2.48
N LEU A 54 17.19 -5.55 3.57
CA LEU A 54 16.48 -4.42 4.16
C LEU A 54 17.43 -3.53 4.99
N PRO A 55 17.14 -2.23 5.13
CA PRO A 55 17.87 -1.33 6.00
C PRO A 55 17.88 -1.83 7.45
N ARG A 56 19.04 -1.70 8.11
CA ARG A 56 19.16 -1.92 9.56
C ARG A 56 18.78 -0.65 10.29
N ASP A 57 17.54 -0.57 10.73
CA ASP A 57 16.96 0.61 11.37
C ASP A 57 16.09 0.17 12.55
N SER A 58 16.23 0.83 13.70
CA SER A 58 15.45 0.52 14.91
C SER A 58 13.96 0.83 14.76
N ASN A 59 13.59 1.59 13.73
CA ASN A 59 12.21 1.90 13.39
C ASN A 59 11.55 0.84 12.48
N ILE A 60 12.26 -0.25 12.15
CA ILE A 60 11.77 -1.34 11.31
C ILE A 60 11.68 -2.64 12.14
N VAL A 61 10.53 -3.29 12.10
CA VAL A 61 10.31 -4.63 12.63
C VAL A 61 10.17 -5.58 11.44
N VAL A 62 11.16 -6.46 11.27
CA VAL A 62 11.17 -7.45 10.19
C VAL A 62 10.67 -8.79 10.71
N ILE A 63 9.66 -9.36 10.05
CA ILE A 63 9.06 -10.66 10.36
C ILE A 63 9.29 -11.56 9.14
N PRO A 64 10.20 -12.55 9.22
CA PRO A 64 10.42 -13.49 8.14
C PRO A 64 9.14 -14.26 7.81
N SER A 65 8.76 -14.28 6.53
CA SER A 65 7.49 -14.83 6.07
C SER A 65 7.64 -15.49 4.70
N VAL A 66 7.55 -16.81 4.65
CA VAL A 66 7.56 -17.57 3.39
C VAL A 66 6.32 -17.18 2.56
N PRO A 67 6.47 -16.82 1.27
CA PRO A 67 5.36 -16.42 0.42
C PRO A 67 4.18 -17.40 0.48
N TYR A 68 2.96 -16.89 0.63
CA TYR A 68 1.77 -17.72 0.70
C TYR A 68 1.56 -18.56 -0.56
N SER A 69 1.81 -18.00 -1.74
CA SER A 69 1.69 -18.71 -3.03
C SER A 69 2.66 -19.89 -3.18
N GLN A 70 3.78 -19.90 -2.45
CA GLN A 70 4.71 -21.04 -2.43
C GLN A 70 4.23 -22.19 -1.54
N LYS A 71 3.37 -21.89 -0.56
CA LYS A 71 2.80 -22.87 0.38
C LYS A 71 1.46 -23.43 -0.08
N ASN A 72 0.78 -22.73 -1.01
CA ASN A 72 -0.59 -23.05 -1.44
C ASN A 72 -0.66 -23.02 -2.97
N SER A 73 -0.69 -24.21 -3.58
CA SER A 73 -0.52 -24.40 -5.02
C SER A 73 -1.58 -23.73 -5.89
N GLU A 74 -2.79 -23.55 -5.38
CA GLU A 74 -3.89 -22.88 -6.06
C GLU A 74 -3.65 -21.38 -6.31
N TRP A 75 -2.61 -20.83 -5.65
CA TRP A 75 -2.15 -19.45 -5.81
C TRP A 75 -0.78 -19.33 -6.50
N SER A 76 -0.20 -20.44 -6.97
CA SER A 76 1.17 -20.49 -7.48
C SER A 76 1.46 -19.52 -8.63
N ASP A 77 0.44 -19.16 -9.41
CA ASP A 77 0.53 -18.21 -10.52
C ASP A 77 -0.06 -16.82 -10.22
N TYR A 78 -0.34 -16.53 -8.95
CA TYR A 78 -0.89 -15.25 -8.49
C TYR A 78 -0.11 -14.70 -7.29
N GLY A 79 1.10 -14.20 -7.54
CA GLY A 79 2.01 -13.69 -6.50
C GLY A 79 1.47 -12.51 -5.68
N TYR A 80 0.51 -11.74 -6.21
CA TYR A 80 -0.12 -10.63 -5.49
C TYR A 80 -0.86 -11.08 -4.21
N ILE A 81 -1.23 -12.36 -4.09
CA ILE A 81 -1.79 -12.89 -2.84
C ILE A 81 -0.85 -12.71 -1.65
N ASN A 82 0.47 -12.70 -1.88
CA ASN A 82 1.46 -12.64 -0.82
C ASN A 82 1.35 -11.34 -0.03
N SER A 83 1.02 -10.21 -0.68
CA SER A 83 0.81 -8.92 0.00
C SER A 83 -0.50 -8.81 0.78
N VAL A 84 -1.33 -9.87 0.80
CA VAL A 84 -2.54 -9.97 1.62
C VAL A 84 -2.37 -11.09 2.65
N ALA A 85 -2.09 -12.30 2.18
CA ALA A 85 -2.08 -13.49 3.01
C ALA A 85 -0.93 -13.50 4.03
N ASN A 86 0.28 -13.05 3.64
CA ASN A 86 1.41 -12.99 4.57
C ASN A 86 1.19 -11.93 5.66
N LEU A 87 0.36 -10.92 5.41
CA LEU A 87 0.00 -9.89 6.40
C LEU A 87 -1.04 -10.39 7.41
N CYS A 88 -1.73 -11.50 7.13
CA CYS A 88 -2.68 -12.13 8.03
C CYS A 88 -2.00 -13.08 9.05
N ASP A 89 -0.69 -13.29 8.97
CA ASP A 89 0.04 -14.15 9.90
C ASP A 89 -0.12 -13.64 11.35
N LYS A 90 -0.29 -14.57 12.30
CA LYS A 90 -0.48 -14.24 13.71
C LYS A 90 0.66 -13.37 14.24
N ALA A 91 1.91 -13.67 13.88
CA ALA A 91 3.08 -12.90 14.34
C ALA A 91 3.01 -11.44 13.83
N VAL A 92 2.51 -11.22 12.62
CA VAL A 92 2.33 -9.90 12.03
C VAL A 92 1.19 -9.15 12.73
N LEU A 93 0.03 -9.79 12.89
CA LEU A 93 -1.13 -9.18 13.53
C LEU A 93 -0.87 -8.85 15.01
N ASP A 94 -0.09 -9.67 15.73
CA ASP A 94 0.28 -9.40 17.12
C ASP A 94 1.15 -8.14 17.27
N VAL A 95 2.00 -7.84 16.27
CA VAL A 95 2.75 -6.57 16.24
C VAL A 95 1.81 -5.42 15.89
N CYS A 96 0.92 -5.59 14.91
CA CYS A 96 -0.02 -4.54 14.50
C CYS A 96 -0.92 -4.07 15.66
N ARG A 97 -1.36 -4.98 16.54
CA ARG A 97 -2.22 -4.67 17.69
C ARG A 97 -1.55 -3.79 18.77
N GLN A 98 -0.25 -3.53 18.68
CA GLN A 98 0.47 -2.66 19.63
C GLN A 98 0.33 -1.16 19.28
N PHE A 99 -0.08 -0.86 18.06
CA PHE A 99 -0.27 0.50 17.55
C PHE A 99 -1.73 0.92 17.69
N ASP A 100 -1.99 2.22 17.70
CA ASP A 100 -3.35 2.76 17.69
C ASP A 100 -3.94 2.73 16.27
N TYR A 101 -3.09 2.92 15.26
CA TYR A 101 -3.45 2.92 13.84
C TYR A 101 -2.53 2.03 13.00
N ILE A 102 -3.06 1.47 11.91
CA ILE A 102 -2.27 0.75 10.91
C ILE A 102 -2.51 1.35 9.53
N LEU A 103 -1.43 1.64 8.80
CA LEU A 103 -1.43 1.80 7.34
C LEU A 103 -0.92 0.49 6.73
N LYS A 104 -1.79 -0.35 6.19
CA LYS A 104 -1.36 -1.39 5.24
C LYS A 104 -1.16 -0.75 3.89
N THR A 105 -0.01 -0.97 3.27
CA THR A 105 0.33 -0.47 1.95
C THR A 105 1.24 -1.45 1.19
N ASP A 106 1.55 -1.13 -0.06
CA ASP A 106 2.48 -1.87 -0.92
C ASP A 106 3.86 -1.17 -0.95
N CYS A 107 4.88 -1.89 -1.41
CA CYS A 107 6.24 -1.33 -1.49
C CYS A 107 6.33 -0.16 -2.46
N ASP A 108 5.59 -0.18 -3.57
CA ASP A 108 5.69 0.79 -4.65
C ASP A 108 4.89 2.05 -4.38
N THR A 109 5.10 2.62 -3.20
CA THR A 109 4.30 3.72 -2.68
C THR A 109 5.17 4.75 -1.95
N PHE A 110 4.59 5.93 -1.74
CA PHE A 110 5.23 7.05 -1.08
C PHE A 110 4.26 7.65 -0.08
N VAL A 111 4.68 7.79 1.18
CA VAL A 111 3.96 8.62 2.15
C VAL A 111 4.30 10.09 1.95
N THR A 112 3.37 10.97 2.29
CA THR A 112 3.55 12.42 2.17
C THR A 112 3.62 13.10 3.55
N PRO A 113 4.04 14.38 3.61
CA PRO A 113 4.01 15.13 4.87
C PRO A 113 2.61 15.21 5.50
N ALA A 114 1.54 15.09 4.71
CA ALA A 114 0.17 15.14 5.23
C ALA A 114 -0.14 13.99 6.20
N LEU A 115 0.44 12.81 5.97
CA LEU A 115 0.24 11.64 6.83
C LEU A 115 0.81 11.85 8.25
N SER A 116 1.88 12.64 8.39
CA SER A 116 2.54 12.89 9.68
C SER A 116 1.62 13.48 10.75
N LYS A 117 0.56 14.18 10.35
CA LYS A 117 -0.41 14.85 11.23
C LYS A 117 -1.80 14.25 11.17
N PHE A 118 -2.00 13.24 10.34
CA PHE A 118 -3.31 12.66 10.12
C PHE A 118 -3.63 11.55 11.14
N HIS A 119 -4.89 11.49 11.56
CA HIS A 119 -5.43 10.45 12.42
C HIS A 119 -6.79 10.00 11.86
N PRO A 120 -6.95 8.74 11.45
CA PRO A 120 -8.20 8.28 10.86
C PRO A 120 -9.28 8.07 11.93
N ALA A 121 -10.49 8.60 11.71
CA ALA A 121 -11.66 8.34 12.56
C ALA A 121 -12.36 7.00 12.24
N GLY A 122 -12.06 6.42 11.08
CA GLY A 122 -12.60 5.15 10.57
C GLY A 122 -11.58 4.50 9.64
N ILE A 123 -12.01 3.68 8.68
CA ILE A 123 -11.10 3.14 7.68
C ILE A 123 -11.01 4.09 6.47
N CYS A 124 -9.80 4.42 6.03
CA CYS A 124 -9.52 5.13 4.81
C CYS A 124 -8.91 4.15 3.81
N PHE A 125 -9.50 4.03 2.63
CA PHE A 125 -8.95 3.23 1.53
C PHE A 125 -8.35 4.10 0.45
N GLY A 126 -7.39 3.52 -0.27
CA GLY A 126 -6.94 4.08 -1.52
C GLY A 126 -7.91 3.83 -2.67
N PHE A 127 -7.54 4.34 -3.85
CA PHE A 127 -8.28 4.12 -5.09
C PHE A 127 -7.63 3.00 -5.93
N GLY A 128 -8.43 2.02 -6.33
CA GLY A 128 -7.95 0.79 -6.98
C GLY A 128 -8.11 0.69 -8.49
N ALA A 129 -8.85 1.60 -9.13
CA ALA A 129 -9.01 1.72 -10.59
C ALA A 129 -9.26 0.40 -11.39
N TYR A 130 -10.12 -0.50 -10.90
CA TYR A 130 -10.40 -1.80 -11.56
C TYR A 130 -11.85 -2.03 -11.98
N ALA A 131 -12.79 -1.25 -11.44
CA ALA A 131 -14.23 -1.43 -11.59
C ALA A 131 -14.84 -0.35 -12.49
N TYR A 132 -14.18 -0.02 -13.60
CA TYR A 132 -14.71 0.94 -14.59
C TYR A 132 -15.85 0.33 -15.41
N GLU A 133 -15.71 -0.95 -15.78
CA GLU A 133 -16.74 -1.64 -16.53
C GLU A 133 -17.98 -1.93 -15.66
N ALA A 134 -19.16 -1.78 -16.26
CA ALA A 134 -20.42 -2.10 -15.59
C ALA A 134 -20.51 -3.61 -15.25
N SER A 135 -19.90 -4.47 -16.08
CA SER A 135 -19.82 -5.92 -15.91
C SER A 135 -19.12 -6.30 -14.59
N VAL A 136 -17.96 -5.69 -14.31
CA VAL A 136 -17.19 -5.90 -13.08
C VAL A 136 -17.99 -5.48 -11.85
N ARG A 137 -18.60 -4.28 -11.90
CA ARG A 137 -19.44 -3.77 -10.80
C ARG A 137 -20.65 -4.67 -10.54
N GLN A 138 -21.27 -5.18 -11.60
CA GLN A 138 -22.38 -6.12 -11.49
C GLN A 138 -21.92 -7.43 -10.82
N LYS A 139 -20.78 -8.00 -11.22
CA LYS A 139 -20.23 -9.21 -10.61
C LYS A 139 -19.92 -9.04 -9.12
N LEU A 140 -19.35 -7.90 -8.73
CA LEU A 140 -19.12 -7.57 -7.33
C LEU A 140 -20.44 -7.48 -6.55
N ASN A 141 -21.46 -6.83 -7.12
CA ASN A 141 -22.79 -6.76 -6.50
C ASN A 141 -23.42 -8.15 -6.34
N GLU A 142 -23.32 -9.01 -7.35
CA GLU A 142 -23.81 -10.39 -7.33
C GLU A 142 -23.10 -11.22 -6.24
N CYS A 143 -21.77 -11.17 -6.18
CA CYS A 143 -20.99 -11.86 -5.14
C CYS A 143 -21.40 -11.38 -3.75
N SER A 144 -21.39 -10.06 -3.53
CA SER A 144 -21.74 -9.43 -2.24
C SER A 144 -23.15 -9.83 -1.78
N ALA A 145 -24.12 -9.84 -2.70
CA ALA A 145 -25.50 -10.25 -2.41
C ALA A 145 -25.60 -11.74 -2.05
N ARG A 146 -24.97 -12.62 -2.84
CA ARG A 146 -24.93 -14.07 -2.55
C ARG A 146 -24.27 -14.38 -1.21
N TRP A 147 -23.32 -13.54 -0.79
CA TRP A 147 -22.56 -13.73 0.44
C TRP A 147 -23.24 -13.14 1.69
N GLY A 148 -24.41 -12.50 1.53
CA GLY A 148 -25.24 -12.00 2.63
C GLY A 148 -24.91 -10.58 3.09
N PHE A 149 -24.12 -9.83 2.33
CA PHE A 149 -23.80 -8.42 2.60
C PHE A 149 -23.97 -7.58 1.34
N PRO A 150 -25.20 -7.13 1.02
CA PRO A 150 -25.48 -6.42 -0.23
C PRO A 150 -24.57 -5.21 -0.45
N HIS A 151 -24.10 -5.04 -1.68
CA HIS A 151 -23.18 -3.97 -2.05
C HIS A 151 -23.88 -2.60 -2.03
N SER A 152 -23.18 -1.55 -1.57
CA SER A 152 -23.76 -0.20 -1.41
C SER A 152 -23.25 0.81 -2.46
N GLY A 153 -22.69 0.34 -3.57
CA GLY A 153 -22.30 1.14 -4.74
C GLY A 153 -20.93 1.82 -4.68
N LEU A 154 -20.20 1.73 -3.58
CA LEU A 154 -18.82 2.22 -3.50
C LEU A 154 -17.86 1.18 -4.08
N HIS A 155 -17.28 1.51 -5.23
CA HIS A 155 -16.39 0.65 -6.01
C HIS A 155 -14.96 1.21 -6.07
N ASN A 156 -14.02 0.41 -6.57
CA ASN A 156 -12.61 0.77 -6.76
C ASN A 156 -11.85 0.96 -5.43
N ILE A 157 -12.10 0.09 -4.45
CA ILE A 157 -11.34 0.08 -3.21
C ILE A 157 -9.89 -0.34 -3.45
N GLY A 158 -8.95 0.53 -3.11
CA GLY A 158 -7.50 0.36 -3.31
C GLY A 158 -6.87 -0.73 -2.43
N ALA A 159 -5.59 -1.00 -2.70
CA ALA A 159 -4.81 -1.98 -1.96
C ALA A 159 -4.37 -1.44 -0.59
N SER A 160 -4.22 -0.11 -0.47
CA SER A 160 -3.82 0.54 0.77
C SER A 160 -5.02 0.83 1.66
N VAL A 161 -4.83 0.62 2.96
CA VAL A 161 -5.85 0.86 3.98
C VAL A 161 -5.22 1.44 5.25
N LEU A 162 -5.75 2.58 5.71
CA LEU A 162 -5.36 3.25 6.95
C LEU A 162 -6.54 3.27 7.91
N GLY A 163 -6.37 2.88 9.16
CA GLY A 163 -7.45 2.97 10.14
C GLY A 163 -7.02 2.59 11.55
N PRO A 164 -7.94 2.61 12.52
CA PRO A 164 -7.71 2.03 13.84
C PRO A 164 -7.20 0.59 13.72
N SER A 165 -6.19 0.22 14.50
CA SER A 165 -5.52 -1.08 14.38
C SER A 165 -6.48 -2.26 14.51
N THR A 166 -7.49 -2.16 15.38
CA THR A 166 -8.51 -3.19 15.52
C THR A 166 -9.29 -3.39 14.22
N MET A 167 -9.70 -2.30 13.58
CA MET A 167 -10.45 -2.36 12.32
C MET A 167 -9.61 -2.92 11.17
N VAL A 168 -8.34 -2.51 11.05
CA VAL A 168 -7.46 -3.04 10.01
C VAL A 168 -7.12 -4.51 10.26
N CYS A 169 -6.86 -4.91 11.51
CA CYS A 169 -6.58 -6.30 11.86
C CYS A 169 -7.78 -7.23 11.68
N ASP A 170 -9.02 -6.74 11.75
CA ASP A 170 -10.22 -7.51 11.45
C ASP A 170 -10.50 -7.54 9.93
N PHE A 171 -10.17 -6.46 9.22
CA PHE A 171 -10.31 -6.36 7.76
C PHE A 171 -9.39 -7.33 7.01
N LEU A 172 -8.12 -7.45 7.40
CA LEU A 172 -7.15 -8.27 6.65
C LEU A 172 -7.55 -9.76 6.55
N PRO A 173 -7.94 -10.46 7.63
CA PRO A 173 -8.48 -11.82 7.52
C PRO A 173 -9.78 -11.89 6.72
N ALA A 174 -10.67 -10.90 6.85
CA ALA A 174 -11.90 -10.85 6.06
C ALA A 174 -11.62 -10.69 4.55
N GLN A 175 -10.59 -9.93 4.18
CA GLN A 175 -10.10 -9.84 2.81
C GLN A 175 -9.57 -11.18 2.33
N MET A 176 -8.77 -11.87 3.15
CA MET A 176 -8.26 -13.19 2.79
C MET A 176 -9.37 -14.23 2.59
N ASP A 177 -10.39 -14.24 3.46
CA ASP A 177 -11.57 -15.09 3.29
C ASP A 177 -12.27 -14.82 1.94
N CYS A 178 -12.39 -13.55 1.57
CA CYS A 178 -12.99 -13.16 0.29
C CYS A 178 -12.11 -13.56 -0.90
N CYS A 179 -10.77 -13.49 -0.79
CA CYS A 179 -9.85 -14.00 -1.81
C CYS A 179 -10.10 -15.50 -2.08
N ILE A 180 -10.17 -16.30 -1.01
CA ILE A 180 -10.40 -17.74 -1.11
C ILE A 180 -11.75 -18.05 -1.76
N ARG A 181 -12.83 -17.36 -1.32
CA ARG A 181 -14.16 -17.56 -1.94
C ARG A 181 -14.21 -17.11 -3.39
N LEU A 182 -13.63 -15.97 -3.76
CA LEU A 182 -13.57 -15.55 -5.16
C LEU A 182 -12.82 -16.57 -6.00
N LEU A 183 -11.69 -17.09 -5.50
CA LEU A 183 -10.94 -18.10 -6.22
C LEU A 183 -11.78 -19.37 -6.45
N ASP A 184 -12.49 -19.86 -5.44
CA ASP A 184 -13.29 -21.09 -5.57
C ASP A 184 -14.60 -20.91 -6.35
N GLU A 185 -15.32 -19.80 -6.14
CA GLU A 185 -16.65 -19.57 -6.74
C GLU A 185 -16.59 -18.94 -8.14
N GLU A 186 -15.63 -18.07 -8.41
CA GLU A 186 -15.62 -17.23 -9.62
C GLU A 186 -14.44 -17.51 -10.55
N PHE A 187 -13.30 -17.95 -10.02
CA PHE A 187 -12.05 -18.04 -10.78
C PHE A 187 -11.37 -19.42 -10.78
N LYS A 188 -12.07 -20.45 -10.32
CA LYS A 188 -11.54 -21.83 -10.23
C LYS A 188 -11.23 -22.39 -11.61
N ASP A 189 -12.19 -22.25 -12.52
CA ASP A 189 -12.13 -22.74 -13.90
C ASP A 189 -12.15 -21.60 -14.92
N PHE A 190 -12.09 -20.34 -14.45
CA PHE A 190 -12.19 -19.14 -15.28
C PHE A 190 -11.09 -18.14 -14.89
N ARG A 191 -10.33 -17.64 -15.86
CA ARG A 191 -9.31 -16.62 -15.61
C ARG A 191 -9.78 -15.20 -15.90
N GLY A 192 -10.67 -15.05 -16.89
CA GLY A 192 -11.09 -13.75 -17.39
C GLY A 192 -9.97 -12.96 -18.07
N GLU A 193 -10.32 -11.77 -18.56
CA GLU A 193 -9.45 -10.88 -19.32
C GLU A 193 -9.44 -9.49 -18.69
N TRP A 194 -8.31 -8.79 -18.80
CA TRP A 194 -8.14 -7.42 -18.34
C TRP A 194 -8.11 -6.45 -19.54
N PRO A 195 -8.81 -5.30 -19.48
CA PRO A 195 -9.76 -4.90 -18.43
C PRO A 195 -11.02 -5.78 -18.45
N GLY A 196 -11.62 -6.01 -17.27
CA GLY A 196 -12.79 -6.87 -17.12
C GLY A 196 -12.81 -7.67 -15.82
N TRP A 197 -13.73 -8.64 -15.71
CA TRP A 197 -13.81 -9.58 -14.58
C TRP A 197 -12.67 -10.59 -14.70
N CYS A 198 -11.57 -10.34 -13.98
CA CYS A 198 -10.30 -11.05 -14.19
C CYS A 198 -9.67 -11.52 -12.88
N ARG A 199 -9.14 -12.74 -12.89
CA ARG A 199 -8.44 -13.38 -11.77
C ARG A 199 -7.24 -12.57 -11.27
N ASN A 200 -6.61 -11.80 -12.16
CA ASN A 200 -5.43 -10.99 -11.83
C ASN A 200 -5.72 -9.84 -10.84
N VAL A 201 -6.99 -9.60 -10.50
CA VAL A 201 -7.42 -8.50 -9.64
C VAL A 201 -8.17 -8.98 -8.38
N ILE A 202 -8.10 -10.29 -8.06
CA ILE A 202 -8.80 -10.91 -6.93
C ILE A 202 -8.57 -10.17 -5.61
N THR A 203 -7.34 -9.78 -5.27
CA THR A 203 -7.06 -9.10 -3.98
C THR A 203 -7.82 -7.79 -3.82
N MET A 204 -8.05 -7.08 -4.92
CA MET A 204 -8.77 -5.81 -4.93
C MET A 204 -10.28 -6.02 -4.83
N TYR A 205 -10.83 -6.97 -5.61
CA TYR A 205 -12.23 -7.40 -5.48
C TYR A 205 -12.54 -7.88 -4.06
N ALA A 206 -11.63 -8.69 -3.49
CA ALA A 206 -11.75 -9.19 -2.14
C ALA A 206 -11.71 -8.07 -1.09
N GLY A 207 -10.89 -7.04 -1.28
CA GLY A 207 -10.84 -5.87 -0.41
C GLY A 207 -12.17 -5.11 -0.38
N GLU A 208 -12.79 -4.91 -1.55
CA GLU A 208 -14.11 -4.28 -1.65
C GLU A 208 -15.21 -5.11 -0.98
N LEU A 209 -15.22 -6.43 -1.19
CA LEU A 209 -16.21 -7.32 -0.57
C LEU A 209 -16.00 -7.43 0.96
N ALA A 210 -14.76 -7.47 1.43
CA ALA A 210 -14.43 -7.48 2.85
C ALA A 210 -14.82 -6.19 3.56
N LEU A 211 -14.68 -5.03 2.90
CA LEU A 211 -15.18 -3.76 3.42
C LEU A 211 -16.69 -3.82 3.67
N ARG A 212 -17.46 -4.40 2.74
CA ARG A 212 -18.92 -4.54 2.90
C ARG A 212 -19.29 -5.44 4.07
N ARG A 213 -18.52 -6.50 4.29
CA ARG A 213 -18.70 -7.43 5.41
C ARG A 213 -18.39 -6.79 6.76
N THR A 214 -17.51 -5.80 6.83
CA THR A 214 -16.92 -5.29 8.09
C THR A 214 -17.40 -3.89 8.46
N TYR A 215 -17.00 -2.85 7.73
CA TYR A 215 -17.18 -1.44 8.13
C TYR A 215 -17.82 -0.54 7.05
N PRO A 216 -18.93 -0.95 6.41
CA PRO A 216 -19.47 -0.25 5.24
C PRO A 216 -19.86 1.21 5.48
N GLN A 217 -20.15 1.61 6.73
CA GLN A 217 -20.58 2.96 7.11
C GLN A 217 -19.49 3.81 7.77
N ARG A 218 -18.27 3.28 7.94
CA ARG A 218 -17.14 3.98 8.58
C ARG A 218 -15.93 3.98 7.67
N CYS A 219 -16.15 4.34 6.39
CA CYS A 219 -15.09 4.35 5.40
C CYS A 219 -15.04 5.64 4.57
N SER A 220 -13.83 6.00 4.14
CA SER A 220 -13.56 7.04 3.14
C SER A 220 -12.63 6.51 2.05
N ILE A 221 -12.69 7.11 0.87
CA ILE A 221 -11.81 6.81 -0.26
C ILE A 221 -11.17 8.12 -0.77
N GLY A 222 -9.97 8.03 -1.32
CA GLY A 222 -9.35 9.13 -2.05
C GLY A 222 -8.41 10.01 -1.24
N LEU A 223 -7.93 9.52 -0.09
CA LEU A 223 -6.78 10.10 0.64
C LEU A 223 -5.50 9.28 0.43
N LEU A 224 -5.65 8.02 0.00
CA LEU A 224 -4.56 7.09 -0.26
C LEU A 224 -4.54 6.67 -1.73
N ASP A 225 -3.40 6.15 -2.17
CA ASP A 225 -3.16 5.63 -3.52
C ASP A 225 -3.42 6.67 -4.60
N HIS A 226 -3.01 7.92 -4.35
CA HIS A 226 -3.06 8.96 -5.37
C HIS A 226 -2.14 8.62 -6.55
N PHE A 227 -2.54 9.06 -7.73
CA PHE A 227 -1.71 8.99 -8.92
C PHE A 227 -0.52 9.96 -8.82
N PRO A 228 0.66 9.59 -9.33
CA PRO A 228 1.88 10.41 -9.28
C PRO A 228 1.89 11.45 -10.42
N TYR A 229 0.77 12.14 -10.64
CA TYR A 229 0.65 13.13 -11.72
C TYR A 229 1.37 14.43 -11.36
N ALA A 230 2.23 14.90 -12.25
CA ALA A 230 2.90 16.19 -12.07
C ALA A 230 1.96 17.40 -12.24
N SER A 231 0.78 17.20 -12.82
CA SER A 231 -0.28 18.22 -12.90
C SER A 231 -0.94 18.51 -11.55
N LEU A 232 -0.71 17.67 -10.53
CA LEU A 232 -1.27 17.81 -9.20
C LEU A 232 -0.20 18.28 -8.21
N THR A 233 -0.54 19.32 -7.44
CA THR A 233 0.29 19.82 -6.34
C THR A 233 0.25 18.86 -5.15
N LEU A 234 1.38 18.73 -4.45
CA LEU A 234 1.47 18.02 -3.17
C LEU A 234 0.72 18.80 -2.08
N GLY A 235 -0.52 18.38 -1.81
CA GLY A 235 -1.43 19.00 -0.86
C GLY A 235 -1.55 18.27 0.48
N SER A 236 -2.31 18.85 1.41
CA SER A 236 -2.62 18.28 2.73
C SER A 236 -3.69 17.18 2.68
N ASP A 237 -4.33 16.97 1.53
CA ASP A 237 -5.36 15.97 1.25
C ASP A 237 -4.79 14.68 0.63
N VAL A 238 -3.52 14.69 0.23
CA VAL A 238 -2.82 13.52 -0.33
C VAL A 238 -1.96 12.91 0.77
N LEU A 239 -2.38 11.83 1.40
CA LEU A 239 -1.59 11.18 2.47
C LEU A 239 -0.55 10.19 1.92
N HIS A 240 -0.85 9.62 0.76
CA HIS A 240 -0.16 8.47 0.20
C HIS A 240 -0.32 8.42 -1.32
N ILE A 241 0.79 8.22 -2.03
CA ILE A 241 0.87 8.16 -3.49
C ILE A 241 1.33 6.77 -3.87
N HIS A 242 0.69 6.17 -4.87
CA HIS A 242 1.11 4.88 -5.41
C HIS A 242 1.87 5.11 -6.72
N ALA A 243 2.98 4.41 -6.93
CA ALA A 243 3.80 4.46 -8.12
C ALA A 243 3.13 3.74 -9.33
N TRP A 244 1.97 4.24 -9.75
CA TRP A 244 1.21 3.70 -10.88
C TRP A 244 2.04 3.75 -12.17
N GLN A 245 1.74 2.82 -13.08
CA GLN A 245 2.13 2.95 -14.47
C GLN A 245 1.18 3.96 -15.12
N THR A 246 1.72 5.09 -15.54
CA THR A 246 0.97 6.16 -16.20
C THR A 246 1.65 6.55 -17.51
N ASP A 247 0.89 7.18 -18.40
CA ASP A 247 1.43 7.77 -19.62
C ASP A 247 2.05 9.16 -19.37
N GLU A 248 1.79 9.76 -18.21
CA GLU A 248 2.26 11.07 -17.82
C GLU A 248 3.57 11.01 -17.00
N TYR A 249 4.20 12.18 -16.83
CA TYR A 249 5.26 12.34 -15.85
C TYR A 249 4.62 12.45 -14.45
N TRP A 250 4.97 11.64 -13.44
CA TRP A 250 6.00 10.58 -13.40
C TRP A 250 5.37 9.18 -13.50
N SER A 251 6.13 8.21 -14.01
CA SER A 251 5.65 6.83 -14.22
C SER A 251 6.74 5.83 -13.85
N LYS A 252 6.38 4.83 -13.03
CA LYS A 252 7.31 3.81 -12.52
C LYS A 252 8.01 3.04 -13.64
N LEU A 253 7.27 2.67 -14.68
CA LEU A 253 7.81 1.92 -15.81
C LEU A 253 8.86 2.73 -16.56
N LYS A 254 8.51 3.97 -16.93
CA LYS A 254 9.41 4.89 -17.65
C LYS A 254 10.66 5.25 -16.82
N TYR A 255 10.50 5.39 -15.50
CA TYR A 255 11.64 5.62 -14.60
C TYR A 255 12.65 4.47 -14.65
N ARG A 256 12.19 3.22 -14.57
CA ARG A 256 13.07 2.04 -14.67
C ARG A 256 13.74 1.87 -16.03
N GLU A 257 13.11 2.39 -17.08
CA GLU A 257 13.64 2.41 -18.44
C GLU A 257 14.68 3.55 -18.65
N GLY A 258 14.97 4.35 -17.62
CA GLY A 258 15.93 5.45 -17.68
C GLY A 258 15.39 6.70 -18.40
N ALA A 259 14.07 6.79 -18.62
CA ALA A 259 13.47 7.90 -19.36
C ALA A 259 13.70 9.28 -18.72
N TYR A 260 14.06 9.31 -17.43
CA TYR A 260 14.24 10.54 -16.66
C TYR A 260 15.70 10.83 -16.26
N ASP A 261 16.66 9.99 -16.68
CA ASP A 261 18.10 10.10 -16.29
C ASP A 261 18.75 11.43 -16.70
N HIS A 262 18.16 12.12 -17.67
CA HIS A 262 18.60 13.42 -18.16
C HIS A 262 18.18 14.60 -17.25
N ILE A 263 17.27 14.38 -16.31
CA ILE A 263 16.79 15.40 -15.37
C ILE A 263 17.68 15.36 -14.13
N ALA A 264 18.43 16.43 -13.88
CA ALA A 264 19.26 16.50 -12.68
C ALA A 264 18.40 16.59 -11.42
N LEU A 265 18.88 15.98 -10.32
CA LEU A 265 18.10 15.81 -9.11
C LEU A 265 17.62 17.13 -8.50
N GLN A 266 18.42 18.20 -8.61
CA GLN A 266 18.08 19.54 -8.14
C GLN A 266 17.02 20.26 -8.99
N ASP A 267 16.78 19.79 -10.23
CA ASP A 267 15.84 20.40 -11.18
C ASP A 267 14.45 19.75 -11.09
N ILE A 268 14.28 18.71 -10.28
CA ILE A 268 13.00 18.03 -10.09
C ILE A 268 12.06 18.91 -9.26
N ASP A 269 10.88 19.24 -9.81
CA ASP A 269 9.84 19.98 -9.09
C ASP A 269 9.09 19.11 -8.06
N ARG A 270 9.59 19.16 -6.84
CA ARG A 270 9.06 18.42 -5.67
C ARG A 270 7.74 18.96 -5.13
N SER A 271 7.25 20.10 -5.64
CA SER A 271 5.94 20.63 -5.25
C SER A 271 4.78 19.86 -5.90
N THR A 272 5.07 19.02 -6.89
CA THR A 272 4.11 18.17 -7.59
C THR A 272 4.17 16.73 -7.09
N LEU A 273 3.07 15.97 -7.24
CA LEU A 273 3.07 14.54 -6.86
C LEU A 273 4.10 13.74 -7.66
N GLY A 274 4.16 13.97 -8.98
CA GLY A 274 5.11 13.30 -9.87
C GLY A 274 6.57 13.61 -9.56
N GLY A 275 6.91 14.89 -9.35
CA GLY A 275 8.29 15.26 -9.01
C GLY A 275 8.69 14.84 -7.60
N TYR A 276 7.76 14.83 -6.63
CA TYR A 276 8.01 14.24 -5.31
C TYR A 276 8.39 12.76 -5.40
N CYS A 277 7.61 11.96 -6.15
CA CYS A 277 7.91 10.55 -6.40
C CYS A 277 9.24 10.37 -7.14
N HIS A 278 9.48 11.16 -8.19
CA HIS A 278 10.71 11.08 -8.96
C HIS A 278 11.94 11.36 -8.11
N TRP A 279 11.93 12.47 -7.37
CA TRP A 279 13.05 12.84 -6.50
C TRP A 279 13.32 11.77 -5.45
N LEU A 280 12.29 11.24 -4.79
CA LEU A 280 12.46 10.17 -3.81
C LEU A 280 12.94 8.87 -4.45
N ALA A 281 12.50 8.52 -5.65
CA ALA A 281 12.97 7.33 -6.36
C ALA A 281 14.47 7.45 -6.71
N ALA A 282 14.89 8.61 -7.23
CA ALA A 282 16.24 8.88 -7.71
C ALA A 282 17.27 9.20 -6.60
N SER A 283 16.83 9.75 -5.47
CA SER A 283 17.75 10.18 -4.40
C SER A 283 18.40 9.01 -3.66
N ASP A 284 19.66 9.20 -3.26
CA ASP A 284 20.31 8.32 -2.28
C ASP A 284 19.72 8.53 -0.87
N ILE A 285 19.80 7.49 -0.04
CA ILE A 285 19.27 7.51 1.32
C ILE A 285 19.91 8.58 2.21
N GLU A 286 21.22 8.84 2.08
CA GLU A 286 21.94 9.83 2.88
C GLU A 286 21.54 11.24 2.51
N GLN A 287 21.23 11.48 1.23
CA GLN A 287 20.69 12.77 0.79
C GLN A 287 19.30 13.02 1.40
N VAL A 288 18.43 12.01 1.37
CA VAL A 288 17.09 12.12 1.98
C VAL A 288 17.18 12.40 3.49
N ARG A 289 18.10 11.74 4.19
CA ARG A 289 18.35 11.98 5.63
C ARG A 289 18.87 13.39 5.90
N ALA A 290 19.82 13.87 5.11
CA ALA A 290 20.38 15.21 5.27
C ALA A 290 19.30 16.28 5.15
N GLU A 291 18.40 16.14 4.18
CA GLU A 291 17.30 17.10 3.98
C GLU A 291 16.22 17.02 5.08
N ALA A 292 15.85 15.81 5.52
CA ALA A 292 14.91 15.64 6.63
C ALA A 292 15.42 16.35 7.91
N ASN A 293 16.71 16.25 8.20
CA ASN A 293 17.33 16.91 9.36
C ASN A 293 17.38 18.44 9.22
N GLN A 294 17.57 18.97 8.01
CA GLN A 294 17.54 20.41 7.76
C GLN A 294 16.14 20.99 7.96
N ALA A 295 15.10 20.28 7.49
CA ALA A 295 13.70 20.69 7.70
C ALA A 295 13.33 20.73 9.19
N LEU A 296 13.79 19.75 9.98
CA LEU A 296 13.59 19.75 11.44
C LEU A 296 14.30 20.92 12.13
N SER A 297 15.50 21.30 11.64
CA SER A 297 16.30 22.39 12.23
C SER A 297 15.79 23.79 11.89
N THR A 298 15.00 23.95 10.82
CA THR A 298 14.41 25.23 10.40
C THR A 298 13.05 25.52 11.06
N HIS A 299 12.47 24.52 11.74
CA HIS A 299 11.19 24.63 12.44
C HIS A 299 11.31 24.54 13.98
N ALA A 300 12.52 24.45 14.51
CA ALA A 300 12.84 24.51 15.94
C ALA A 300 13.28 25.93 16.35
#